data_AF-A0A7W0PJV0-F1
#
_entry.id   AF-A0A7W0PJV0-F1
#
_cell.length_a   1.000
_cell.length_b   1.000
_cell.length_c   1.000
_cell.angle_alpha   90.00
_cell.angle_beta   90.00
_cell.angle_gamma   90.00
#
_symmetry.space_group_name_H-M   'P 1'
#
loop_
_entity.id
_entity.type
_entity.pdbx_description
1 polymer ?
#
loop_
_entity_poly.entity_id
_entity_poly.type
_entity_poly.pdbx_seq_one_letter_code
_entity_poly.pdbx_strand_id
1 'polypeptide(L)'
;MGRTRYALPLSPSLLRKFDALSEALEVRVLASAAGRDGSDPRFRLVPAVRPRVLDGAAFYALLPLRVARELRDFRPDAVLVQGGQEAALVLLGRRLARVPARVIVDVHGDPAAPARLYGSRLRKVLAPLADALGRRGLRRADGV
;
A
#
# COMPACT_ATOMS: atom_id res chain seq x y z
N MET A 1 -3.36 -2.25 1.92
CA MET A 1 -2.08 -1.64 1.52
C MET A 1 -2.16 -0.12 1.57
N GLY A 2 -1.20 0.50 2.24
CA GLY A 2 -1.06 1.96 2.39
C GLY A 2 0.29 2.30 3.05
N ARG A 3 0.76 3.56 2.98
CA ARG A 3 2.04 4.00 3.59
C ARG A 3 1.92 4.26 5.11
N THR A 4 0.99 3.58 5.78
CA THR A 4 0.90 3.59 7.23
C THR A 4 2.20 3.05 7.81
N ARG A 5 2.73 3.74 8.82
CA ARG A 5 3.94 3.31 9.52
C ARG A 5 3.53 2.51 10.74
N TYR A 6 3.91 1.24 10.79
CA TYR A 6 3.70 0.39 11.97
C TYR A 6 5.00 0.26 12.75
N ALA A 7 4.87 0.29 14.08
CA ALA A 7 5.93 -0.11 14.99
C ALA A 7 5.59 -1.50 15.53
N LEU A 8 6.60 -2.36 15.62
CA LEU A 8 6.49 -3.67 16.24
C LEU A 8 7.27 -3.68 17.57
N PRO A 9 6.78 -4.33 18.63
CA PRO A 9 5.47 -5.00 18.72
C PRO A 9 4.30 -4.02 18.59
N LEU A 10 3.14 -4.53 18.13
CA LEU A 10 1.93 -3.73 17.96
C LEU A 10 1.45 -3.16 19.30
N SER A 11 0.77 -2.02 19.27
CA SER A 11 0.04 -1.53 20.45
C SER A 11 -1.08 -2.51 20.81
N PRO A 12 -1.52 -2.58 22.09
CA PRO A 12 -2.58 -3.49 22.51
C PRO A 12 -3.88 -3.33 21.72
N SER A 13 -4.21 -2.10 21.31
CA SER A 13 -5.40 -1.83 20.48
C SER A 13 -5.28 -2.40 19.06
N LEU A 14 -4.11 -2.25 18.42
CA LEU A 14 -3.85 -2.82 17.10
C LEU A 14 -3.78 -4.34 17.17
N LEU A 15 -3.16 -4.89 18.21
CA LEU A 15 -3.08 -6.33 18.42
C LEU A 15 -4.49 -6.94 18.46
N ARG A 16 -5.38 -6.43 19.32
CA ARG A 16 -6.79 -6.87 19.38
C ARG A 16 -7.50 -6.81 18.03
N LYS A 17 -7.29 -5.74 17.26
CA LYS A 17 -7.87 -5.60 15.92
C LYS A 17 -7.39 -6.71 14.98
N PHE A 18 -6.08 -6.93 14.90
CA PHE A 18 -5.53 -7.91 13.97
C PHE A 18 -5.76 -9.35 14.42
N ASP A 19 -5.88 -9.60 15.73
CA ASP A 19 -6.25 -10.91 16.26
C ASP A 19 -7.69 -11.25 15.86
N ALA A 20 -8.64 -10.33 16.06
CA ALA A 20 -10.03 -10.51 15.61
C ALA A 20 -10.14 -10.69 14.08
N LEU A 21 -9.32 -9.99 13.29
CA LEU A 21 -9.28 -10.21 11.84
C LEU A 21 -8.71 -11.59 11.48
N SER A 22 -7.71 -12.06 12.22
CA SER A 22 -7.10 -13.38 12.02
C SER A 22 -8.04 -14.55 12.31
N GLU A 23 -9.11 -14.34 13.09
CA GLU A 23 -10.13 -15.37 13.34
C GLU A 23 -10.96 -15.70 12.10
N ALA A 24 -11.12 -14.74 11.18
CA ALA A 24 -11.95 -14.89 9.99
C ALA A 24 -11.13 -14.95 8.68
N LEU A 25 -9.92 -14.40 8.68
CA LEU A 25 -9.12 -14.18 7.47
C LEU A 25 -7.65 -14.48 7.73
N GLU A 26 -6.96 -15.08 6.76
CA GLU A 26 -5.50 -15.08 6.76
C GLU A 26 -4.98 -13.72 6.28
N VAL A 27 -4.64 -12.84 7.22
CA VAL A 27 -4.28 -11.45 6.90
C VAL A 27 -2.77 -11.24 6.83
N ARG A 28 -2.32 -10.59 5.75
CA ARG A 28 -0.97 -10.05 5.64
C ARG A 28 -0.97 -8.57 5.23
N VAL A 29 -0.15 -7.79 5.93
CA VAL A 29 -0.02 -6.34 5.80
C VAL A 29 1.38 -5.99 5.29
N LEU A 30 1.47 -5.44 4.09
CA LEU A 30 2.69 -4.79 3.57
C LEU A 30 2.60 -3.29 3.85
N ALA A 31 3.52 -2.77 4.67
CA ALA A 31 3.48 -1.40 5.16
C ALA A 31 4.90 -0.87 5.44
N SER A 32 5.02 0.39 5.87
CA SER A 32 6.32 0.98 6.22
C SER A 32 6.68 0.72 7.69
N ALA A 33 7.96 0.54 7.98
CA ALA A 33 8.46 0.41 9.35
C ALA A 33 8.56 1.79 10.05
N ALA A 34 8.20 1.84 11.33
CA ALA A 34 8.40 3.02 12.20
C ALA A 34 9.72 2.98 13.00
N GLY A 35 10.60 1.99 12.75
CA GLY A 35 11.95 1.94 13.32
C GLY A 35 12.09 1.24 14.68
N ARG A 36 11.15 0.37 15.05
CA ARG A 36 11.30 -0.54 16.20
C ARG A 36 11.63 -1.95 15.72
N ASP A 37 12.46 -2.64 16.50
CA ASP A 37 12.93 -3.99 16.23
C ASP A 37 11.97 -5.01 16.86
N GLY A 38 10.96 -5.39 16.07
CA GLY A 38 10.02 -6.44 16.39
C GLY A 38 9.59 -7.16 15.12
N SER A 39 9.09 -8.39 15.27
CA SER A 39 8.56 -9.16 14.14
C SER A 39 7.17 -9.65 14.46
N ASP A 40 6.29 -9.60 13.46
CA ASP A 40 4.96 -10.20 13.48
C ASP A 40 4.77 -10.85 12.11
N PRO A 41 4.42 -12.15 12.02
CA PRO A 41 4.32 -12.86 10.74
C PRO A 41 3.22 -12.30 9.83
N ARG A 42 2.23 -11.57 10.37
CA ARG A 42 1.19 -10.86 9.61
C ARG A 42 1.73 -9.60 8.96
N PHE A 43 2.88 -9.09 9.38
CA PHE A 43 3.42 -7.83 8.88
C PHE A 43 4.69 -8.06 8.05
N ARG A 44 4.73 -7.40 6.90
CA ARG A 44 5.91 -7.23 6.06
C ARG A 44 6.21 -5.74 6.04
N LEU A 45 7.04 -5.31 6.98
CA LEU A 45 7.40 -3.91 7.13
C LEU A 45 8.64 -3.58 6.31
N VAL A 46 8.48 -2.64 5.40
CA VAL A 46 9.57 -2.14 4.56
C VAL A 46 10.34 -1.08 5.35
N PRO A 47 11.68 -1.22 5.48
CA PRO A 47 12.50 -0.21 6.13
C PRO A 47 12.50 1.10 5.34
N ALA A 48 12.65 2.21 6.05
CA ALA A 48 12.77 3.52 5.40
C ALA A 48 14.07 3.60 4.58
N VAL A 49 13.98 4.15 3.38
CA VAL A 49 15.14 4.36 2.50
C VAL A 49 15.90 5.61 2.95
N ARG A 50 17.24 5.55 2.93
CA ARG A 50 18.10 6.70 3.16
C ARG A 50 18.62 7.25 1.83
N PRO A 51 18.62 8.57 1.60
CA PRO A 51 18.20 9.65 2.53
C PRO A 51 16.68 9.76 2.70
N ARG A 52 16.22 10.17 3.89
CA ARG A 52 14.78 10.19 4.26
C ARG A 52 13.89 11.04 3.34
N VAL A 53 14.47 12.05 2.69
CA VAL A 53 13.76 12.91 1.72
C VAL A 53 13.29 12.13 0.49
N LEU A 54 13.99 11.05 0.12
CA LEU A 54 13.62 10.17 -0.99
C LEU A 54 12.75 8.99 -0.56
N ASP A 55 12.54 8.79 0.75
CA ASP A 55 11.84 7.62 1.28
C ASP A 55 10.44 7.43 0.69
N GLY A 56 9.68 8.53 0.55
CA GLY A 56 8.34 8.48 -0.04
C GLY A 56 8.37 8.06 -1.51
N ALA A 57 9.20 8.71 -2.31
CA ALA A 57 9.34 8.40 -3.73
C ALA A 57 9.86 6.97 -3.94
N ALA A 58 10.88 6.57 -3.19
CA ALA A 58 11.44 5.22 -3.24
C ALA A 58 10.44 4.15 -2.78
N PHE A 59 9.59 4.46 -1.79
CA PHE A 59 8.53 3.55 -1.36
C PHE A 59 7.59 3.24 -2.52
N TYR A 60 7.05 4.26 -3.19
CA TYR A 60 6.11 4.10 -4.29
C TYR A 60 6.76 3.52 -5.55
N ALA A 61 7.99 3.91 -5.88
CA ALA A 61 8.72 3.38 -7.03
C ALA A 61 8.97 1.87 -6.91
N LEU A 62 9.29 1.39 -5.70
CA LEU A 62 9.55 -0.03 -5.44
C LEU A 62 8.28 -0.82 -5.08
N LEU A 63 7.14 -0.15 -4.89
CA LEU A 63 5.90 -0.78 -4.47
C LEU A 63 5.45 -1.92 -5.41
N PRO A 64 5.44 -1.77 -6.75
CA PRO A 64 5.04 -2.85 -7.65
C PRO A 64 5.88 -4.12 -7.48
N LEU A 65 7.20 -3.98 -7.28
CA LEU A 65 8.11 -5.12 -7.10
C LEU A 65 7.86 -5.83 -5.77
N ARG A 66 7.64 -5.05 -4.69
CA ARG A 66 7.33 -5.59 -3.37
C ARG A 66 5.99 -6.30 -3.36
N VAL A 67 4.97 -5.70 -3.97
CA VAL A 67 3.66 -6.34 -4.17
C VAL A 67 3.82 -7.62 -4.98
N ALA A 68 4.58 -7.59 -6.08
CA ALA A 68 4.75 -8.77 -6.92
C ALA A 68 5.46 -9.93 -6.21
N ARG A 69 6.38 -9.62 -5.30
CA ARG A 69 7.01 -10.63 -4.43
C ARG A 69 5.98 -11.18 -3.43
N GLU A 70 5.30 -10.32 -2.71
CA GLU A 70 4.32 -10.73 -1.69
C GLU A 70 3.18 -11.55 -2.30
N LEU A 71 2.69 -11.18 -3.48
CA LEU A 71 1.67 -11.91 -4.21
C LEU A 71 2.10 -13.33 -4.59
N ARG A 72 3.38 -13.55 -4.90
CA ARG A 72 3.92 -14.88 -5.22
C ARG A 72 4.16 -15.72 -3.97
N ASP A 73 4.63 -15.07 -2.91
CA ASP A 73 5.00 -15.72 -1.66
C ASP A 73 3.75 -16.10 -0.83
N PHE A 74 2.79 -15.18 -0.70
CA PHE A 74 1.58 -15.37 0.10
C PHE A 74 0.40 -15.95 -0.68
N ARG A 75 0.32 -15.71 -2.00
CA ARG A 75 -0.78 -16.14 -2.89
C ARG A 75 -2.19 -15.81 -2.36
N PRO A 76 -2.48 -14.54 -2.05
CA PRO A 76 -3.80 -14.17 -1.54
C PRO A 76 -4.90 -14.29 -2.61
N ASP A 77 -6.12 -14.58 -2.19
CA ASP A 77 -7.32 -14.48 -3.05
C ASP A 77 -7.64 -13.03 -3.41
N ALA A 78 -7.43 -12.11 -2.46
CA ALA A 78 -7.72 -10.70 -2.62
C ALA A 78 -6.67 -9.78 -1.94
N VAL A 79 -6.49 -8.60 -2.51
CA VAL A 79 -5.64 -7.52 -2.00
C VAL A 79 -6.50 -6.28 -1.79
N LEU A 80 -6.59 -5.83 -0.53
CA LEU A 80 -7.25 -4.58 -0.17
C LEU A 80 -6.27 -3.41 -0.23
N VAL A 81 -6.65 -2.32 -0.92
CA VAL A 81 -5.80 -1.14 -1.15
C VAL A 81 -6.54 0.12 -0.74
N GLN A 82 -5.92 1.01 0.05
CA GLN A 82 -6.59 2.17 0.66
C GLN A 82 -6.63 3.44 -0.22
N GLY A 83 -6.06 3.39 -1.43
CA GLY A 83 -5.91 4.57 -2.29
C GLY A 83 -5.88 4.21 -3.76
N GLY A 84 -6.40 5.11 -4.61
CA GLY A 84 -6.47 4.89 -6.06
C GLY A 84 -5.09 4.86 -6.72
N GLN A 85 -4.16 5.68 -6.26
CA GLN A 85 -2.78 5.72 -6.78
C GLN A 85 -2.04 4.43 -6.41
N GLU A 86 -2.14 4.01 -5.14
CA GLU A 86 -1.64 2.73 -4.66
C GLU A 86 -2.25 1.57 -5.44
N ALA A 87 -3.56 1.62 -5.76
CA ALA A 87 -4.24 0.57 -6.51
C ALA A 87 -3.63 0.39 -7.91
N ALA A 88 -3.30 1.47 -8.61
CA ALA A 88 -2.62 1.37 -9.90
C ALA A 88 -1.25 0.68 -9.80
N LEU A 89 -0.48 0.97 -8.74
CA LEU A 89 0.81 0.34 -8.48
C LEU A 89 0.68 -1.14 -8.05
N VAL A 90 -0.36 -1.48 -7.29
CA VAL A 90 -0.70 -2.86 -6.92
C VAL A 90 -1.13 -3.66 -8.14
N LEU A 91 -1.94 -3.09 -9.03
CA LEU A 91 -2.33 -3.71 -10.30
C LEU A 91 -1.12 -3.97 -11.20
N LEU A 92 -0.15 -3.04 -11.22
CA LEU A 92 1.11 -3.27 -11.91
C LEU A 92 1.89 -4.42 -11.26
N GLY A 93 2.00 -4.43 -9.92
CA GLY A 93 2.61 -5.55 -9.18
C GLY A 93 1.95 -6.89 -9.46
N ARG A 94 0.62 -6.94 -9.54
CA ARG A 94 -0.13 -8.14 -9.93
C ARG A 94 0.21 -8.59 -11.34
N ARG A 95 0.29 -7.67 -12.30
CA ARG A 95 0.69 -7.99 -13.68
C ARG A 95 2.12 -8.56 -13.73
N LEU A 96 3.02 -8.04 -12.91
CA LEU A 96 4.40 -8.56 -12.78
C LEU A 96 4.43 -9.94 -12.14
N ALA A 97 3.62 -10.18 -11.10
CA ALA A 97 3.51 -11.48 -10.43
C ALA A 97 2.80 -12.55 -11.27
N ARG A 98 1.95 -12.13 -12.21
CA ARG A 98 1.11 -13.01 -13.06
C ARG A 98 0.20 -13.94 -12.23
N VAL A 99 -0.40 -13.40 -11.17
CA VAL A 99 -1.33 -14.13 -10.29
C VAL A 99 -2.78 -13.63 -10.46
N PRO A 100 -3.80 -14.47 -10.18
CA PRO A 100 -5.21 -14.10 -10.35
C PRO A 100 -5.79 -13.28 -9.18
N ALA A 101 -5.00 -12.92 -8.17
CA ALA A 101 -5.46 -12.21 -6.97
C ALA A 101 -6.33 -10.98 -7.31
N ARG A 102 -7.50 -10.87 -6.68
CA ARG A 102 -8.44 -9.74 -6.87
C ARG A 102 -7.89 -8.49 -6.20
N VAL A 103 -8.02 -7.33 -6.83
CA VAL A 103 -7.61 -6.05 -6.24
C VAL A 103 -8.87 -5.24 -5.90
N ILE A 104 -9.09 -5.03 -4.61
CA ILE A 104 -10.23 -4.29 -4.05
C ILE A 104 -9.72 -2.97 -3.50
N VAL A 105 -10.35 -1.86 -3.88
CA VAL A 105 -9.92 -0.51 -3.49
C VAL A 105 -10.89 0.08 -2.49
N ASP A 106 -10.44 0.18 -1.25
CA ASP A 106 -11.16 0.84 -0.17
C ASP A 106 -10.91 2.36 -0.25
N VAL A 107 -11.85 3.08 -0.85
CA VAL A 107 -11.73 4.52 -1.11
C VAL A 107 -12.01 5.32 0.16
N HIS A 108 -10.94 5.81 0.77
CA HIS A 108 -11.03 6.71 1.92
C HIS A 108 -10.94 8.18 1.50
N GLY A 109 -12.01 8.94 1.73
CA GLY A 109 -12.01 10.40 1.51
C GLY A 109 -11.84 10.82 0.04
N ASP A 110 -11.27 12.00 -0.18
CA ASP A 110 -10.98 12.50 -1.54
C ASP A 110 -9.72 11.83 -2.11
N PRO A 111 -9.83 11.01 -3.18
CA PRO A 111 -8.68 10.32 -3.77
C PRO A 111 -7.67 11.28 -4.41
N ALA A 112 -8.04 12.54 -4.68
CA ALA A 112 -7.10 13.55 -5.19
C ALA A 112 -6.32 14.26 -4.07
N ALA A 113 -6.72 14.13 -2.80
CA ALA A 113 -6.13 14.85 -1.67
C ALA A 113 -4.59 14.72 -1.55
N PRO A 114 -3.96 13.54 -1.75
CA PRO A 114 -2.51 13.38 -1.62
C PRO A 114 -1.71 14.20 -2.63
N ALA A 115 -2.29 14.49 -3.80
CA ALA A 115 -1.62 15.19 -4.90
C ALA A 115 -1.80 16.71 -4.86
N ARG A 116 -2.63 17.22 -3.94
CA ARG A 116 -2.97 18.65 -3.91
C ARG A 116 -1.77 19.55 -3.62
N LEU A 117 -0.74 19.04 -2.90
CA LEU A 117 0.54 19.71 -2.65
C LEU A 117 0.37 21.22 -2.44
N TYR A 118 -0.53 21.59 -1.53
CA TYR A 118 -0.99 22.98 -1.38
C TYR A 118 0.20 23.94 -1.24
N GLY A 119 0.22 24.98 -2.08
CA GLY A 119 1.30 25.99 -2.13
C GLY A 119 2.57 25.59 -2.89
N SER A 120 2.71 24.34 -3.37
CA SER A 120 3.93 23.89 -4.06
C SER A 120 3.82 23.99 -5.59
N ARG A 121 4.90 24.46 -6.24
CA ARG A 121 5.03 24.44 -7.71
C ARG A 121 5.10 23.02 -8.28
N LEU A 122 5.51 22.03 -7.48
CA LEU A 122 5.56 20.62 -7.88
C LEU A 122 4.17 20.05 -8.19
N ARG A 123 3.09 20.68 -7.69
CA ARG A 123 1.71 20.32 -8.01
C ARG A 123 1.46 20.24 -9.52
N LYS A 124 2.01 21.18 -10.31
CA LYS A 124 1.77 21.23 -11.77
C LYS A 124 2.30 19.99 -12.50
N VAL A 125 3.31 19.32 -11.94
CA VAL A 125 3.92 18.13 -12.53
C VAL A 125 3.34 16.86 -11.92
N LEU A 126 3.13 16.83 -10.60
CA LEU A 126 2.72 15.63 -9.89
C LEU A 126 1.22 15.38 -9.90
N ALA A 127 0.37 16.42 -9.97
CA ALA A 127 -1.07 16.26 -9.96
C ALA A 127 -1.60 15.49 -11.19
N PRO A 128 -1.20 15.81 -12.45
CA PRO A 128 -1.67 15.05 -13.60
C PRO A 128 -1.32 13.56 -13.54
N LEU A 129 -0.11 13.24 -13.06
CA LEU A 129 0.34 11.87 -12.89
C LEU A 129 -0.48 11.15 -11.80
N ALA A 130 -0.66 11.80 -10.65
CA ALA A 130 -1.43 11.23 -9.55
C ALA A 130 -2.91 11.02 -9.92
N ASP A 131 -3.52 11.95 -10.67
CA ASP A 131 -4.89 11.84 -11.15
C ASP A 131 -5.02 10.73 -12.21
N ALA A 132 -4.02 10.56 -13.07
CA ALA A 132 -3.98 9.47 -14.04
C ALA A 132 -3.87 8.11 -13.35
N LEU A 133 -2.98 7.99 -12.35
CA LEU A 133 -2.84 6.78 -11.54
C LEU A 133 -4.12 6.49 -10.76
N GLY A 134 -4.69 7.48 -10.07
CA GLY A 134 -5.93 7.35 -9.32
C GLY A 134 -7.09 6.86 -10.19
N ARG A 135 -7.33 7.52 -11.34
CA ARG A 135 -8.36 7.11 -12.30
C ARG A 135 -8.12 5.69 -12.82
N ARG A 136 -6.87 5.35 -13.14
CA ARG A 136 -6.55 4.03 -13.66
C ARG A 136 -6.70 2.94 -12.61
N GLY A 137 -6.27 3.19 -11.37
CA GLY A 137 -6.42 2.29 -10.24
C GLY A 137 -7.89 1.95 -9.98
N LEU A 138 -8.73 2.98 -9.85
CA LEU A 138 -10.16 2.81 -9.59
C LEU A 138 -10.90 2.11 -10.74
N ARG A 139 -10.62 2.48 -12.00
CA ARG A 139 -11.30 1.89 -13.17
C ARG A 139 -10.87 0.45 -13.48
N ARG A 140 -9.73 -0.01 -12.96
CA ARG A 140 -9.15 -1.33 -13.27
C ARG A 140 -9.11 -2.26 -12.04
N ALA A 141 -9.55 -1.78 -10.90
CA ALA A 141 -9.79 -2.61 -9.73
C ALA A 141 -10.89 -3.63 -10.04
N ASP A 142 -10.83 -4.79 -9.37
CA ASP A 142 -11.88 -5.80 -9.45
C ASP A 142 -13.08 -5.48 -8.54
N GLY A 143 -12.88 -4.58 -7.57
CA GLY A 143 -13.91 -4.07 -6.67
C GLY A 143 -13.48 -2.74 -6.05
N VAL A 144 -14.48 -1.97 -5.62
CA VAL A 144 -14.35 -0.71 -4.87
C VAL A 144 -15.20 -0.85 -3.62
#